data_AF-A0A497PQI5-F1
#
_entry.id   AF-A0A497PQI5-F1
#
_cell.length_a   1.000
_cell.length_b   1.000
_cell.length_c   1.000
_cell.angle_alpha   90.00
_cell.angle_beta   90.00
_cell.angle_gamma   90.00
#
_symmetry.space_group_name_H-M   'P 1'
#
loop_
_entity.id
_entity.type
_entity.pdbx_description
1 polymer ?
#
loop_
_entity_poly.entity_id
_entity_poly.type
_entity_poly.pdbx_seq_one_letter_code
_entity_poly.pdbx_strand_id
1 'polypeptide(L)'
;MTIEREYTEGKTTFISADVEHYSESKGQPTTSLPVFYNPRMRLNRDLSVIFLSAYMSNNRIDRICEPLTGSGVRTLRYLNECEGTFEALMFDANPLAVDTARRNVRRLGFQNRATVMRGDAKILLLTESREKRFDFVDVDPFGTPAPYLSAAVQSLRPKLGLLAVTATDMPVLCGVYPRVALRKYGGFSIRAPFVHEIAVRLLLGQIFRVAGANDSAMTPLVSLSSDHYVRVWVKIEADRKSANRLVSSYGTIRYCPSCMVTQTLPLADRQQEFVHADGCEGKYREAGPLWIGDIFDMDYLAKAESSLEKHGTEMHRRAPDVIQKMGMEAHLMDYPYVDLHAVCDRFNLSPPRNVRVMEKLRDQGYIVSPTHFRPTAIRTNAQVQEIVNIIERIQEQ
;
A
#
# COMPACT_ATOMS: atom_id res chain seq x y z
N MET A 1 -0.83 -19.44 30.82
CA MET A 1 -0.13 -18.14 30.92
C MET A 1 0.54 -17.92 29.57
N THR A 2 0.33 -16.77 28.92
CA THR A 2 0.96 -16.49 27.62
C THR A 2 2.45 -16.25 27.84
N ILE A 3 3.32 -17.00 27.15
CA ILE A 3 4.75 -16.70 27.09
C ILE A 3 4.95 -15.41 26.27
N GLU A 4 5.55 -14.40 26.90
CA GLU A 4 5.72 -13.07 26.31
C GLU A 4 7.20 -12.72 26.19
N ARG A 5 7.50 -11.86 25.23
CA ARG A 5 8.83 -11.30 25.01
C ARG A 5 8.73 -9.80 24.77
N GLU A 6 9.78 -9.09 25.16
CA GLU A 6 9.95 -7.67 24.87
C GLU A 6 10.60 -7.49 23.49
N TYR A 7 10.07 -6.52 22.73
CA TYR A 7 10.53 -6.17 21.39
C TYR A 7 10.75 -4.66 21.31
N THR A 8 11.72 -4.26 20.49
CA THR A 8 11.96 -2.85 20.16
C THR A 8 11.87 -2.64 18.66
N GLU A 9 10.99 -1.73 18.23
CA GLU A 9 10.90 -1.23 16.86
C GLU A 9 10.93 0.30 16.85
N GLY A 10 11.81 0.88 16.04
CA GLY A 10 12.07 2.32 16.11
C GLY A 10 12.53 2.69 17.53
N LYS A 11 11.89 3.70 18.12
CA LYS A 11 12.12 4.16 19.50
C LYS A 11 11.22 3.47 20.53
N THR A 12 10.40 2.52 20.10
CA THR A 12 9.30 1.99 20.90
C THR A 12 9.57 0.57 21.35
N THR A 13 9.65 0.39 22.67
CA THR A 13 9.80 -0.92 23.32
C THR A 13 8.46 -1.38 23.90
N PHE A 14 8.02 -2.58 23.56
CA PHE A 14 6.71 -3.12 23.92
C PHE A 14 6.78 -4.64 24.15
N ILE A 15 5.79 -5.19 24.83
CA ILE A 15 5.62 -6.63 25.00
C ILE A 15 4.60 -7.21 24.03
N SER A 16 4.84 -8.45 23.59
CA SER A 16 3.89 -9.26 22.84
C SER A 16 4.11 -10.74 23.14
N ALA A 17 3.25 -11.61 22.61
CA ALA A 17 3.51 -13.05 22.62
C ALA A 17 4.86 -13.36 21.97
N ASP A 18 5.63 -14.30 22.54
CA ASP A 18 6.94 -14.66 22.03
C ASP A 18 6.83 -15.35 20.65
N VAL A 19 7.12 -14.57 19.62
CA VAL A 19 7.06 -14.98 18.22
C VAL A 19 7.93 -16.20 17.95
N GLU A 20 9.12 -16.29 18.55
CA GLU A 20 10.02 -17.43 18.32
C GLU A 20 9.37 -18.70 18.89
N HIS A 21 9.02 -18.67 20.18
CA HIS A 21 8.37 -19.77 20.87
C HIS A 21 7.12 -20.31 20.14
N TYR A 22 6.22 -19.42 19.68
CA TYR A 22 4.98 -19.84 19.03
C TYR A 22 5.11 -20.14 17.53
N SER A 23 6.24 -19.83 16.91
CA SER A 23 6.45 -20.03 15.46
C SER A 23 7.44 -21.15 15.13
N GLU A 24 8.03 -21.83 16.14
CA GLU A 24 9.04 -22.89 16.00
C GLU A 24 8.71 -23.97 14.95
N SER A 25 7.43 -24.34 14.79
CA SER A 25 7.01 -25.38 13.84
C SER A 25 6.72 -24.88 12.42
N LYS A 26 6.50 -23.57 12.21
CA LYS A 26 6.03 -23.00 10.92
C LYS A 26 6.96 -21.95 10.32
N GLY A 27 7.97 -21.48 11.05
CA GLY A 27 8.95 -20.49 10.60
C GLY A 27 8.37 -19.09 10.29
N GLN A 28 7.07 -18.88 10.49
CA GLN A 28 6.39 -17.60 10.27
C GLN A 28 5.27 -17.39 11.31
N PRO A 29 5.07 -16.15 11.82
CA PRO A 29 3.96 -15.84 12.70
C PRO A 29 2.63 -15.98 11.96
N THR A 30 1.66 -16.67 12.56
CA THR A 30 0.31 -16.83 11.98
C THR A 30 -0.76 -16.29 12.93
N THR A 31 -2.02 -16.31 12.51
CA THR A 31 -3.16 -15.95 13.38
C THR A 31 -3.31 -16.85 14.61
N SER A 32 -2.53 -17.92 14.73
CA SER A 32 -2.51 -18.79 15.90
C SER A 32 -1.74 -18.23 17.09
N LEU A 33 -1.01 -17.11 16.93
CA LEU A 33 -0.35 -16.49 18.08
C LEU A 33 -1.40 -15.99 19.09
N PRO A 34 -1.18 -16.17 20.40
CA PRO A 34 -2.10 -15.66 21.43
C PRO A 34 -2.32 -14.15 21.37
N VAL A 35 -1.28 -13.40 20.98
CA VAL A 35 -1.31 -11.97 20.67
C VAL A 35 -0.50 -11.77 19.41
N PHE A 36 -1.10 -11.18 18.37
CA PHE A 36 -0.41 -11.07 17.10
C PHE A 36 0.62 -9.95 17.10
N TYR A 37 1.82 -10.30 16.65
CA TYR A 37 2.89 -9.40 16.26
C TYR A 37 3.73 -10.09 15.18
N ASN A 38 4.05 -9.36 14.11
CA ASN A 38 4.89 -9.87 13.03
C ASN A 38 6.09 -8.92 12.82
N PRO A 39 7.32 -9.33 13.18
CA PRO A 39 8.54 -8.55 12.96
C PRO A 39 8.79 -8.22 11.47
N ARG A 40 8.30 -9.05 10.54
CA ARG A 40 8.46 -8.80 9.08
C ARG A 40 7.68 -7.56 8.61
N MET A 41 6.72 -7.09 9.40
CA MET A 41 5.95 -5.87 9.14
C MET A 41 6.65 -4.59 9.64
N ARG A 42 7.91 -4.67 10.12
CA ARG A 42 8.65 -3.50 10.59
C ARG A 42 8.74 -2.39 9.54
N LEU A 43 9.10 -2.72 8.29
CA LEU A 43 9.18 -1.72 7.21
C LEU A 43 7.82 -1.02 6.98
N ASN A 44 6.72 -1.76 7.06
CA ASN A 44 5.37 -1.21 6.97
C ASN A 44 5.10 -0.19 8.08
N ARG A 45 5.43 -0.53 9.33
CA ARG A 45 5.23 0.36 10.49
C ARG A 45 6.16 1.56 10.48
N ASP A 46 7.43 1.39 10.13
CA ASP A 46 8.41 2.48 9.99
C ASP A 46 7.94 3.51 8.95
N LEU A 47 7.56 3.05 7.76
CA LEU A 47 6.99 3.93 6.74
C LEU A 47 5.68 4.56 7.18
N SER A 48 4.86 3.86 7.98
CA SER A 48 3.64 4.45 8.52
C SER A 48 3.91 5.59 9.50
N VAL A 49 4.95 5.49 10.33
CA VAL A 49 5.38 6.58 11.22
C VAL A 49 5.85 7.77 10.39
N ILE A 50 6.71 7.54 9.39
CA ILE A 50 7.23 8.59 8.50
C ILE A 50 6.10 9.29 7.75
N PHE A 51 5.19 8.53 7.14
CA PHE A 51 4.09 9.11 6.39
C PHE A 51 3.09 9.84 7.30
N LEU A 52 2.77 9.31 8.49
CA LEU A 52 1.92 10.03 9.43
C LEU A 52 2.58 11.36 9.86
N SER A 53 3.86 11.35 10.22
CA SER A 53 4.63 12.56 10.53
C SER A 53 4.64 13.57 9.37
N ALA A 54 4.81 13.10 8.13
CA ALA A 54 4.73 13.93 6.93
C ALA A 54 3.35 14.56 6.75
N TYR A 55 2.27 13.80 6.95
CA TYR A 55 0.91 14.33 6.91
C TYR A 55 0.69 15.39 8.00
N MET A 56 1.19 15.14 9.20
CA MET A 56 1.04 16.03 10.36
C MET A 56 1.81 17.35 10.24
N SER A 57 2.83 17.43 9.38
CA SER A 57 3.57 18.68 9.13
C SER A 57 2.68 19.86 8.74
N ASN A 58 1.58 19.60 8.03
CA ASN A 58 0.64 20.61 7.55
C ASN A 58 -0.80 20.38 8.02
N ASN A 59 -1.08 19.25 8.68
CA ASN A 59 -2.44 18.87 9.04
C ASN A 59 -2.52 18.54 10.53
N ARG A 60 -3.48 19.14 11.22
CA ARG A 60 -3.75 18.81 12.61
C ARG A 60 -4.46 17.45 12.70
N ILE A 61 -3.82 16.53 13.43
CA ILE A 61 -4.40 15.26 13.87
C ILE A 61 -4.59 15.36 15.39
N ASP A 62 -5.82 15.15 15.82
CA ASP A 62 -6.31 15.14 17.20
C ASP A 62 -6.75 13.74 17.63
N ARG A 63 -7.36 12.95 16.72
CA ARG A 63 -7.88 11.62 17.04
C ARG A 63 -7.53 10.58 15.99
N ILE A 64 -6.91 9.49 16.43
CA ILE A 64 -6.55 8.36 15.56
C ILE A 64 -7.24 7.07 16.01
N CYS A 65 -7.50 6.16 15.06
CA CYS A 65 -8.06 4.84 15.34
C CYS A 65 -7.23 3.72 14.72
N GLU A 66 -6.90 2.73 15.55
CA GLU A 66 -6.42 1.42 15.10
C GLU A 66 -7.48 0.36 15.46
N PRO A 67 -8.40 0.03 14.54
CA PRO A 67 -9.51 -0.88 14.80
C PRO A 67 -9.10 -2.36 14.99
N LEU A 68 -7.84 -2.71 14.69
CA LEU A 68 -7.31 -4.08 14.67
C LEU A 68 -5.88 -4.10 15.23
N THR A 69 -5.75 -3.87 16.55
CA THR A 69 -4.50 -3.40 17.17
C THR A 69 -3.48 -4.51 17.48
N GLY A 70 -3.90 -5.76 17.68
CA GLY A 70 -2.98 -6.83 18.07
C GLY A 70 -2.20 -6.48 19.34
N SER A 71 -0.87 -6.48 19.28
CA SER A 71 -0.01 -6.03 20.38
C SER A 71 -0.09 -4.53 20.70
N GLY A 72 -0.66 -3.74 19.80
CA GLY A 72 -0.71 -2.28 19.87
C GLY A 72 0.49 -1.57 19.28
N VAL A 73 1.48 -2.30 18.77
CA VAL A 73 2.78 -1.75 18.33
C VAL A 73 2.62 -0.55 17.39
N ARG A 74 1.66 -0.58 16.47
CA ARG A 74 1.50 0.46 15.46
C ARG A 74 1.07 1.80 16.08
N THR A 75 -0.01 1.82 16.86
CA THR A 75 -0.43 3.04 17.57
C THR A 75 0.59 3.48 18.62
N LEU A 76 1.22 2.55 19.34
CA LEU A 76 2.26 2.90 20.32
C LEU A 76 3.42 3.64 19.66
N ARG A 77 3.81 3.20 18.46
CA ARG A 77 4.83 3.89 17.67
C ARG A 77 4.37 5.25 17.18
N TYR A 78 3.12 5.41 16.75
CA TYR A 78 2.60 6.75 16.43
C TYR A 78 2.69 7.68 17.65
N LEU A 79 2.22 7.24 18.81
CA LEU A 79 2.23 8.05 20.04
C LEU A 79 3.64 8.44 20.50
N ASN A 80 4.61 7.56 20.31
CA ASN A 80 5.99 7.74 20.76
C ASN A 80 6.87 8.49 19.75
N GLU A 81 6.63 8.29 18.45
CA GLU A 81 7.54 8.72 17.39
C GLU A 81 6.98 9.89 16.56
N CYS A 82 5.65 10.08 16.48
CA CYS A 82 5.08 11.22 15.77
C CYS A 82 4.88 12.42 16.72
N GLU A 83 5.29 13.61 16.27
CA GLU A 83 5.08 14.87 16.99
C GLU A 83 3.58 15.14 17.19
N GLY A 84 3.17 15.60 18.38
CA GLY A 84 1.79 16.02 18.66
C GLY A 84 1.18 15.33 19.89
N THR A 85 -0.04 15.75 20.24
CA THR A 85 -0.76 15.32 21.45
C THR A 85 -2.07 14.59 21.15
N PHE A 86 -2.21 14.02 19.95
CA PHE A 86 -3.41 13.28 19.56
C PHE A 86 -3.73 12.14 20.51
N GLU A 87 -5.02 11.85 20.61
CA GLU A 87 -5.59 10.71 21.30
C GLU A 87 -5.74 9.54 20.33
N ALA A 88 -5.49 8.33 20.83
CA ALA A 88 -5.58 7.11 20.09
C ALA A 88 -6.63 6.18 20.67
N LEU A 89 -7.42 5.58 19.78
CA LEU A 89 -8.42 4.60 20.13
C LEU A 89 -8.06 3.25 19.48
N MET A 90 -7.70 2.28 20.31
CA MET A 90 -7.14 0.99 19.91
C MET A 90 -8.14 -0.14 20.20
N PHE A 91 -8.35 -1.04 19.23
CA PHE A 91 -9.34 -2.11 19.36
C PHE A 91 -8.82 -3.47 18.98
N ASP A 92 -9.27 -4.48 19.71
CA ASP A 92 -9.16 -5.86 19.27
C ASP A 92 -10.37 -6.68 19.71
N ALA A 93 -10.69 -7.72 18.95
CA ALA A 93 -11.69 -8.71 19.34
C ALA A 93 -11.11 -9.71 20.37
N ASN A 94 -9.80 -9.95 20.30
CA ASN A 94 -9.08 -10.88 21.17
C ASN A 94 -8.83 -10.25 22.56
N PRO A 95 -9.38 -10.81 23.64
CA PRO A 95 -9.17 -10.28 24.99
C PRO A 95 -7.71 -10.28 25.44
N LEU A 96 -6.88 -11.22 24.95
CA LEU A 96 -5.44 -11.25 25.26
C LEU A 96 -4.71 -10.08 24.60
N ALA A 97 -5.04 -9.77 23.35
CA ALA A 97 -4.48 -8.63 22.64
C ALA A 97 -4.84 -7.31 23.35
N VAL A 98 -6.10 -7.17 23.77
CA VAL A 98 -6.56 -6.01 24.57
C VAL A 98 -5.79 -5.87 25.88
N ASP A 99 -5.59 -6.96 26.62
CA ASP A 99 -4.82 -6.92 27.87
C ASP A 99 -3.35 -6.53 27.63
N THR A 100 -2.69 -7.15 26.65
CA THR A 100 -1.31 -6.82 26.29
C THR A 100 -1.16 -5.37 25.83
N ALA A 101 -2.05 -4.89 24.95
CA ALA A 101 -2.04 -3.49 24.51
C ALA A 101 -2.26 -2.52 25.68
N ARG A 102 -3.17 -2.81 26.62
CA ARG A 102 -3.36 -2.00 27.84
C ARG A 102 -2.11 -1.97 28.72
N ARG A 103 -1.43 -3.10 28.87
CA ARG A 103 -0.16 -3.17 29.61
C ARG A 103 0.92 -2.34 28.91
N ASN A 104 1.04 -2.42 27.59
CA ASN A 104 1.97 -1.59 26.82
C ASN A 104 1.68 -0.09 26.97
N VAL A 105 0.42 0.32 26.82
CA VAL A 105 -0.01 1.72 27.02
C VAL A 105 0.40 2.23 28.41
N ARG A 106 0.19 1.40 29.46
CA ARG A 106 0.61 1.78 30.83
C ARG A 106 2.12 1.87 30.98
N ARG A 107 2.85 0.90 30.45
CA ARG A 107 4.32 0.83 30.55
C ARG A 107 5.00 2.02 29.87
N LEU A 108 4.41 2.53 28.79
CA LEU A 108 4.93 3.66 28.01
C LEU A 108 4.36 5.03 28.45
N GLY A 109 3.50 5.08 29.46
CA GLY A 109 2.97 6.35 29.98
C GLY A 109 1.88 6.99 29.10
N PHE A 110 1.23 6.23 28.21
CA PHE A 110 0.23 6.75 27.27
C PHE A 110 -1.21 6.67 27.76
N GLN A 111 -1.47 6.40 29.05
CA GLN A 111 -2.83 6.22 29.59
C GLN A 111 -3.76 7.41 29.33
N ASN A 112 -3.21 8.63 29.27
CA ASN A 112 -3.97 9.86 29.02
C ASN A 112 -4.16 10.17 27.52
N ARG A 113 -3.51 9.40 26.64
CA ARG A 113 -3.53 9.60 25.18
C ARG A 113 -4.00 8.37 24.42
N ALA A 114 -4.19 7.23 25.07
CA ALA A 114 -4.56 5.98 24.42
C ALA A 114 -5.61 5.22 25.22
N THR A 115 -6.73 4.92 24.58
CA THR A 115 -7.77 4.06 25.16
C THR A 115 -7.86 2.76 24.36
N VAL A 116 -7.75 1.64 25.06
CA VAL A 116 -7.82 0.29 24.48
C VAL A 116 -9.13 -0.38 24.87
N MET A 117 -9.88 -0.83 23.88
CA MET A 117 -11.21 -1.40 24.04
C MET A 117 -11.34 -2.74 23.34
N ARG A 118 -12.18 -3.61 23.90
CA ARG A 118 -12.55 -4.88 23.28
C ARG A 118 -13.82 -4.68 22.45
N GLY A 119 -13.83 -5.13 21.20
CA GLY A 119 -15.03 -5.04 20.38
C GLY A 119 -14.83 -5.53 18.95
N ASP A 120 -15.88 -5.43 18.15
CA ASP A 120 -15.80 -5.61 16.71
C ASP A 120 -15.46 -4.27 16.05
N ALA A 121 -14.37 -4.27 15.27
CA ALA A 121 -13.89 -3.12 14.50
C ALA A 121 -15.00 -2.38 13.72
N LYS A 122 -15.92 -3.12 13.07
CA LYS A 122 -16.97 -2.53 12.23
C LYS A 122 -18.01 -1.78 13.07
N ILE A 123 -18.46 -2.40 14.16
CA ILE A 123 -19.45 -1.80 15.08
C ILE A 123 -18.88 -0.49 15.63
N LEU A 124 -17.61 -0.51 16.02
CA LEU A 124 -16.97 0.68 16.53
C LEU A 124 -16.89 1.80 15.51
N LEU A 125 -16.28 1.54 14.36
CA LEU A 125 -16.07 2.56 13.33
C LEU A 125 -17.41 3.21 12.95
N LEU A 126 -18.49 2.42 12.88
CA LEU A 126 -19.85 2.93 12.67
C LEU A 126 -20.38 3.77 13.84
N THR A 127 -20.10 3.37 15.08
CA THR A 127 -20.51 4.14 16.27
C THR A 127 -19.86 5.53 16.29
N GLU A 128 -18.61 5.63 15.82
CA GLU A 128 -17.84 6.88 15.78
C GLU A 128 -18.08 7.70 14.49
N SER A 129 -18.97 7.25 13.60
CA SER A 129 -19.23 7.88 12.30
C SER A 129 -20.04 9.18 12.32
N ARG A 130 -20.49 9.65 13.48
CA ARG A 130 -21.34 10.84 13.61
C ARG A 130 -20.73 11.92 14.47
N GLU A 131 -20.53 11.65 15.76
CA GLU A 131 -20.18 12.68 16.73
C GLU A 131 -18.67 12.92 16.81
N LYS A 132 -17.90 11.89 17.18
CA LYS A 132 -16.44 11.99 17.38
C LYS A 132 -15.69 11.30 16.25
N ARG A 133 -15.76 11.83 15.03
CA ARG A 133 -15.05 11.25 13.89
C ARG A 133 -13.53 11.26 14.08
N PHE A 134 -12.85 10.34 13.43
CA PHE A 134 -11.39 10.22 13.45
C PHE A 134 -10.75 11.06 12.35
N ASP A 135 -9.53 11.52 12.63
CA ASP A 135 -8.73 12.25 11.67
C ASP A 135 -7.85 11.29 10.87
N PHE A 136 -7.48 10.18 11.51
CA PHE A 136 -6.71 9.11 10.92
C PHE A 136 -7.26 7.73 11.35
N VAL A 137 -7.50 6.84 10.39
CA VAL A 137 -7.89 5.45 10.64
C VAL A 137 -6.90 4.51 9.95
N ASP A 138 -6.37 3.53 10.67
CA ASP A 138 -5.39 2.56 10.16
C ASP A 138 -5.95 1.13 10.15
N VAL A 139 -6.41 0.67 8.98
CA VAL A 139 -7.02 -0.65 8.79
C VAL A 139 -5.95 -1.66 8.37
N ASP A 140 -5.45 -2.46 9.31
CA ASP A 140 -4.41 -3.48 9.09
C ASP A 140 -4.85 -4.91 9.47
N PRO A 141 -5.78 -5.53 8.71
CA PRO A 141 -6.30 -6.86 9.01
C PRO A 141 -5.41 -7.98 8.49
N PHE A 142 -5.70 -9.18 8.99
CA PHE A 142 -5.36 -10.41 8.30
C PHE A 142 -6.22 -10.62 7.05
N GLY A 143 -5.57 -10.90 5.93
CA GLY A 143 -6.21 -11.07 4.64
C GLY A 143 -6.71 -9.75 4.06
N THR A 144 -8.03 -9.63 3.90
CA THR A 144 -8.64 -8.54 3.14
C THR A 144 -9.18 -7.43 4.06
N PRO A 145 -9.00 -6.15 3.68
CA PRO A 145 -9.62 -5.02 4.37
C PRO A 145 -11.04 -4.72 3.92
N ALA A 146 -11.52 -5.35 2.84
CA ALA A 146 -12.83 -5.04 2.24
C ALA A 146 -14.00 -4.96 3.25
N PRO A 147 -14.12 -5.85 4.26
CA PRO A 147 -15.21 -5.79 5.24
C PRO A 147 -15.23 -4.53 6.13
N TYR A 148 -14.11 -3.82 6.25
CA TYR A 148 -13.96 -2.68 7.16
C TYR A 148 -14.04 -1.33 6.45
N LEU A 149 -13.84 -1.30 5.12
CA LEU A 149 -13.66 -0.06 4.36
C LEU A 149 -14.84 0.91 4.48
N SER A 150 -16.09 0.42 4.38
CA SER A 150 -17.26 1.28 4.47
C SER A 150 -17.35 1.99 5.83
N ALA A 151 -17.14 1.24 6.91
CA ALA A 151 -17.17 1.80 8.25
C ALA A 151 -15.98 2.75 8.50
N ALA A 152 -14.79 2.39 8.01
CA ALA A 152 -13.59 3.21 8.13
C ALA A 152 -13.77 4.57 7.43
N VAL A 153 -14.26 4.59 6.18
CA VAL A 153 -14.55 5.82 5.44
C VAL A 153 -15.59 6.67 6.16
N GLN A 154 -16.68 6.07 6.66
CA GLN A 154 -17.74 6.80 7.38
C GLN A 154 -17.27 7.35 8.73
N SER A 155 -16.29 6.71 9.37
CA SER A 155 -15.72 7.14 10.64
C SER A 155 -14.75 8.32 10.54
N LEU A 156 -14.30 8.66 9.33
CA LEU A 156 -13.37 9.76 9.11
C LEU A 156 -14.07 11.13 9.10
N ARG A 157 -13.34 12.16 9.55
CA ARG A 157 -13.78 13.55 9.41
C ARG A 157 -14.08 13.88 7.94
N PRO A 158 -15.07 14.75 7.66
CA PRO A 158 -15.39 15.16 6.30
C PRO A 158 -14.25 15.84 5.53
N LYS A 159 -13.25 16.38 6.20
CA LYS A 159 -12.12 17.08 5.57
C LYS A 159 -10.81 16.55 6.12
N LEU A 160 -9.83 16.43 5.24
CA LEU A 160 -8.47 15.99 5.59
C LEU A 160 -8.45 14.65 6.36
N GLY A 161 -9.43 13.76 6.11
CA GLY A 161 -9.45 12.44 6.73
C GLY A 161 -8.36 11.58 6.13
N LEU A 162 -7.46 11.05 6.94
CA LEU A 162 -6.41 10.14 6.49
C LEU A 162 -6.85 8.69 6.70
N LEU A 163 -6.78 7.88 5.66
CA LEU A 163 -7.02 6.45 5.71
C LEU A 163 -5.75 5.71 5.33
N ALA A 164 -5.27 4.83 6.19
CA ALA A 164 -4.28 3.83 5.80
C ALA A 164 -4.92 2.45 5.77
N VAL A 165 -4.62 1.68 4.72
CA VAL A 165 -5.22 0.36 4.52
C VAL A 165 -4.16 -0.63 4.08
N THR A 166 -4.05 -1.75 4.78
CA THR A 166 -3.23 -2.89 4.37
C THR A 166 -4.11 -4.03 3.85
N ALA A 167 -3.65 -4.74 2.81
CA ALA A 167 -4.18 -6.02 2.40
C ALA A 167 -3.05 -7.06 2.33
N THR A 168 -3.25 -8.22 2.94
CA THR A 168 -2.29 -9.34 2.99
C THR A 168 -2.75 -10.56 2.19
N ASP A 169 -3.95 -10.57 1.60
CA ASP A 169 -4.42 -11.65 0.73
C ASP A 169 -3.86 -11.55 -0.70
N MET A 170 -2.54 -11.42 -0.81
CA MET A 170 -1.79 -11.27 -2.05
C MET A 170 -2.14 -12.30 -3.15
N PRO A 171 -2.40 -13.59 -2.88
CA PRO A 171 -2.84 -14.51 -3.93
C PRO A 171 -4.13 -14.06 -4.64
N VAL A 172 -5.06 -13.43 -3.91
CA VAL A 172 -6.29 -12.88 -4.49
C VAL A 172 -5.96 -11.67 -5.35
N LEU A 173 -5.26 -10.69 -4.78
CA LEU A 173 -4.91 -9.45 -5.45
C LEU A 173 -3.97 -9.65 -6.64
N CYS A 174 -3.17 -10.72 -6.63
CA CYS A 174 -2.21 -11.05 -7.68
C CYS A 174 -2.71 -12.07 -8.71
N GLY A 175 -4.02 -12.23 -8.86
CA GLY A 175 -4.59 -12.99 -9.98
C GLY A 175 -4.47 -14.51 -9.87
N VAL A 176 -4.14 -15.06 -8.68
CA VAL A 176 -4.25 -16.52 -8.43
C VAL A 176 -5.72 -16.92 -8.31
N TYR A 177 -6.55 -16.06 -7.70
CA TYR A 177 -7.99 -16.30 -7.51
C TYR A 177 -8.86 -15.16 -8.08
N PRO A 178 -8.97 -14.98 -9.41
CA PRO A 178 -9.65 -13.83 -10.03
C PRO A 178 -11.12 -13.65 -9.62
N ARG A 179 -11.87 -14.75 -9.44
CA ARG A 179 -13.27 -14.70 -8.96
C ARG A 179 -13.38 -14.18 -7.52
N VAL A 180 -12.38 -14.49 -6.69
CA VAL A 180 -12.31 -13.97 -5.31
C VAL A 180 -11.93 -12.48 -5.33
N ALA A 181 -11.04 -12.07 -6.25
CA ALA A 181 -10.68 -10.67 -6.43
C ALA A 181 -11.91 -9.84 -6.81
N LEU A 182 -12.69 -10.30 -7.79
CA LEU A 182 -13.93 -9.63 -8.18
C LEU A 182 -14.90 -9.50 -6.99
N ARG A 183 -15.11 -10.59 -6.24
CA ARG A 183 -16.04 -10.61 -5.10
C ARG A 183 -15.62 -9.66 -3.96
N LYS A 184 -14.32 -9.56 -3.66
CA LYS A 184 -13.81 -8.78 -2.52
C LYS A 184 -13.47 -7.32 -2.87
N TYR A 185 -12.96 -7.07 -4.07
CA TYR A 185 -12.39 -5.79 -4.50
C TYR A 185 -13.15 -5.14 -5.65
N GLY A 186 -14.19 -5.80 -6.18
CA GLY A 186 -15.04 -5.24 -7.23
C GLY A 186 -14.41 -5.21 -8.62
N GLY A 187 -13.22 -5.80 -8.81
CA GLY A 187 -12.53 -5.91 -10.10
C GLY A 187 -11.70 -7.19 -10.23
N PHE A 188 -11.41 -7.59 -11.46
CA PHE A 188 -10.56 -8.74 -11.76
C PHE A 188 -9.08 -8.39 -11.64
N SER A 189 -8.30 -9.34 -11.14
CA SER A 189 -6.85 -9.34 -11.25
C SER A 189 -6.39 -10.37 -12.28
N ILE A 190 -5.22 -10.14 -12.88
CA ILE A 190 -4.59 -11.03 -13.85
C ILE A 190 -3.16 -11.35 -13.42
N ARG A 191 -2.65 -12.50 -13.86
CA ARG A 191 -1.22 -12.79 -13.78
C ARG A 191 -0.49 -12.01 -14.88
N ALA A 192 0.35 -11.07 -14.46
CA ALA A 192 1.23 -10.26 -15.30
C ALA A 192 2.53 -9.93 -14.54
N PRO A 193 3.62 -9.54 -15.21
CA PRO A 193 4.87 -9.13 -14.53
C PRO A 193 4.67 -7.98 -13.54
N PHE A 194 3.67 -7.11 -13.79
CA PHE A 194 3.34 -5.96 -12.96
C PHE A 194 2.19 -6.18 -11.96
N VAL A 195 2.00 -7.43 -11.55
CA VAL A 195 0.86 -7.84 -10.73
C VAL A 195 0.76 -7.13 -9.37
N HIS A 196 1.88 -6.74 -8.78
CA HIS A 196 1.88 -6.00 -7.52
C HIS A 196 1.30 -4.59 -7.67
N GLU A 197 1.48 -3.96 -8.83
CA GLU A 197 0.83 -2.68 -9.12
C GLU A 197 -0.67 -2.87 -9.37
N ILE A 198 -1.08 -3.95 -10.05
CA ILE A 198 -2.50 -4.33 -10.16
C ILE A 198 -3.13 -4.50 -8.78
N ALA A 199 -2.42 -5.14 -7.84
CA ALA A 199 -2.87 -5.33 -6.47
C ALA A 199 -3.14 -4.01 -5.74
N VAL A 200 -2.21 -3.04 -5.82
CA VAL A 200 -2.39 -1.68 -5.26
C VAL A 200 -3.59 -1.00 -5.91
N ARG A 201 -3.67 -1.03 -7.24
CA ARG A 201 -4.74 -0.37 -8.01
C ARG A 201 -6.12 -0.97 -7.76
N LEU A 202 -6.23 -2.27 -7.50
CA LEU A 202 -7.48 -2.92 -7.09
C LEU A 202 -7.92 -2.47 -5.69
N LEU A 203 -6.98 -2.39 -4.74
CA LEU A 203 -7.29 -1.90 -3.40
C LEU A 203 -7.76 -0.44 -3.44
N LEU A 204 -7.05 0.42 -4.18
CA LEU A 204 -7.46 1.81 -4.42
C LEU A 204 -8.81 1.90 -5.12
N GLY A 205 -9.07 1.04 -6.13
CA GLY A 205 -10.35 0.99 -6.82
C GLY A 205 -11.53 0.64 -5.91
N GLN A 206 -11.32 -0.24 -4.93
CA GLN A 206 -12.33 -0.54 -3.91
C GLN A 206 -12.54 0.65 -2.96
N ILE A 207 -11.47 1.31 -2.52
CA ILE A 207 -11.56 2.51 -1.68
C ILE A 207 -12.29 3.64 -2.42
N PHE A 208 -11.99 3.85 -3.70
CA PHE A 208 -12.67 4.82 -4.56
C PHE A 208 -14.19 4.61 -4.57
N ARG A 209 -14.63 3.38 -4.81
CA ARG A 209 -16.06 3.04 -4.83
C ARG A 209 -16.74 3.28 -3.48
N VAL A 210 -16.07 2.93 -2.39
CA VAL A 210 -16.59 3.15 -1.04
C VAL A 210 -16.65 4.64 -0.70
N ALA A 211 -15.61 5.41 -1.03
CA ALA A 211 -15.59 6.86 -0.82
C ALA A 211 -16.67 7.56 -1.64
N GLY A 212 -16.79 7.23 -2.93
CA GLY A 212 -17.80 7.79 -3.82
C GLY A 212 -19.24 7.49 -3.37
N ALA A 213 -19.50 6.28 -2.84
CA ALA A 213 -20.81 5.95 -2.26
C ALA A 213 -21.16 6.78 -1.01
N ASN A 214 -20.18 7.46 -0.40
CA ASN A 214 -20.34 8.38 0.72
C ASN A 214 -20.05 9.84 0.29
N ASP A 215 -20.30 10.19 -0.98
CA ASP A 215 -20.15 11.55 -1.51
C ASP A 215 -18.74 12.16 -1.30
N SER A 216 -17.72 11.30 -1.20
CA SER A 216 -16.36 11.68 -0.83
C SER A 216 -15.39 11.39 -1.97
N ALA A 217 -14.49 12.33 -2.22
CA ALA A 217 -13.33 12.15 -3.09
C ALA A 217 -12.20 11.45 -2.34
N MET A 218 -11.36 10.74 -3.08
CA MET A 218 -10.13 10.17 -2.54
C MET A 218 -8.92 10.73 -3.27
N THR A 219 -7.82 10.92 -2.55
CA THR A 219 -6.50 11.27 -3.10
C THR A 219 -5.49 10.27 -2.57
N PRO A 220 -5.02 9.30 -3.38
CA PRO A 220 -3.90 8.45 -3.00
C PRO A 220 -2.67 9.30 -2.74
N LEU A 221 -2.08 9.18 -1.55
CA LEU A 221 -0.87 9.92 -1.16
C LEU A 221 0.37 9.11 -1.46
N VAL A 222 0.37 7.84 -1.05
CA VAL A 222 1.45 6.88 -1.31
C VAL A 222 0.91 5.46 -1.28
N SER A 223 1.62 4.55 -1.95
CA SER A 223 1.36 3.12 -1.92
C SER A 223 2.65 2.34 -1.70
N LEU A 224 2.56 1.21 -1.01
CA LEU A 224 3.67 0.31 -0.72
C LEU A 224 3.27 -1.10 -1.11
N SER A 225 4.14 -1.79 -1.83
CA SER A 225 4.00 -3.22 -2.11
C SER A 225 5.21 -4.02 -1.61
N SER A 226 4.94 -5.24 -1.17
CA SER A 226 5.93 -6.29 -0.89
C SER A 226 5.40 -7.65 -1.39
N ASP A 227 6.18 -8.72 -1.19
CA ASP A 227 5.73 -10.08 -1.47
C ASP A 227 4.57 -10.56 -0.58
N HIS A 228 4.33 -9.88 0.54
CA HIS A 228 3.40 -10.33 1.59
C HIS A 228 2.18 -9.44 1.79
N TYR A 229 2.23 -8.19 1.34
CA TYR A 229 1.15 -7.24 1.50
C TYR A 229 1.26 -6.08 0.50
N VAL A 230 0.12 -5.43 0.27
CA VAL A 230 0.05 -4.06 -0.25
C VAL A 230 -0.52 -3.15 0.82
N ARG A 231 -0.11 -1.89 0.81
CA ARG A 231 -0.61 -0.86 1.72
C ARG A 231 -0.76 0.47 0.98
N VAL A 232 -1.79 1.22 1.32
CA VAL A 232 -2.07 2.52 0.71
C VAL A 232 -2.40 3.54 1.80
N TRP A 233 -2.01 4.79 1.58
CA TRP A 233 -2.38 5.94 2.39
C TRP A 233 -3.17 6.88 1.49
N VAL A 234 -4.38 7.22 1.90
CA VAL A 234 -5.35 7.91 1.06
C VAL A 234 -5.99 9.01 1.89
N LYS A 235 -6.00 10.22 1.35
CA LYS A 235 -6.80 11.32 1.91
C LYS A 235 -8.23 11.18 1.40
N ILE A 236 -9.20 11.26 2.30
CA ILE A 236 -10.64 11.20 2.03
C ILE A 236 -11.27 12.53 2.41
N GLU A 237 -12.02 13.12 1.49
CA GLU A 237 -12.68 14.41 1.69
C GLU A 237 -14.10 14.40 1.12
N ALA A 238 -15.06 14.93 1.86
CA ALA A 238 -16.43 15.15 1.42
C ALA A 238 -16.46 16.23 0.33
N ASP A 239 -16.27 15.80 -0.90
CA ASP A 239 -16.24 16.63 -2.10
C ASP A 239 -16.84 15.88 -3.29
N ARG A 240 -18.16 16.02 -3.45
CA ARG A 240 -18.93 15.45 -4.55
C ARG A 240 -18.40 15.87 -5.92
N LYS A 241 -17.96 17.13 -6.08
CA LYS A 241 -17.51 17.63 -7.37
C LYS A 241 -16.22 16.95 -7.79
N SER A 242 -15.27 16.81 -6.85
CA SER A 242 -14.02 16.10 -7.10
C SER A 242 -14.27 14.59 -7.29
N ALA A 243 -15.15 13.99 -6.48
CA ALA A 243 -15.52 12.57 -6.63
C ALA A 243 -16.04 12.25 -8.04
N ASN A 244 -16.90 13.11 -8.61
CA ASN A 244 -17.39 12.95 -9.98
C ASN A 244 -16.29 13.09 -11.04
N ARG A 245 -15.32 14.01 -10.86
CA ARG A 245 -14.19 14.16 -11.80
C ARG A 245 -13.28 12.94 -11.78
N LEU A 246 -13.06 12.34 -10.62
CA LEU A 246 -12.18 11.17 -10.46
C LEU A 246 -12.74 9.87 -11.06
N VAL A 247 -13.96 9.87 -11.61
CA VAL A 247 -14.51 8.71 -12.33
C VAL A 247 -13.65 8.32 -13.54
N SER A 248 -12.99 9.27 -14.20
CA SER A 248 -12.03 8.97 -15.28
C SER A 248 -10.80 8.20 -14.79
N SER A 249 -10.49 8.26 -13.50
CA SER A 249 -9.41 7.52 -12.86
C SER A 249 -9.82 6.10 -12.45
N TYR A 250 -11.01 5.63 -12.84
CA TYR A 250 -11.48 4.25 -12.64
C TYR A 250 -11.63 3.53 -13.98
N GLY A 251 -10.87 2.45 -14.17
CA GLY A 251 -10.62 1.90 -15.50
C GLY A 251 -10.10 0.48 -15.50
N THR A 252 -9.52 0.09 -16.62
CA THR A 252 -8.95 -1.25 -16.86
C THR A 252 -7.51 -1.14 -17.32
N ILE A 253 -6.70 -2.15 -16.97
CA ILE A 253 -5.37 -2.35 -17.55
C ILE A 253 -5.41 -3.63 -18.37
N ARG A 254 -5.07 -3.52 -19.65
CA ARG A 254 -4.95 -4.63 -20.59
C ARG A 254 -3.49 -4.97 -20.81
N TYR A 255 -3.23 -6.25 -21.02
CA TYR A 255 -1.89 -6.78 -21.15
C TYR A 255 -1.85 -7.95 -22.12
N CYS A 256 -1.02 -7.86 -23.16
CA CYS A 256 -0.74 -8.99 -24.03
C CYS A 256 0.47 -9.78 -23.50
N PRO A 257 0.33 -11.07 -23.10
CA PRO A 257 1.49 -11.87 -22.71
C PRO A 257 2.49 -12.12 -23.84
N SER A 258 2.05 -12.01 -25.09
CA SER A 258 2.88 -12.30 -26.27
C SER A 258 3.83 -11.15 -26.60
N CYS A 259 3.35 -9.92 -26.78
CA CYS A 259 4.21 -8.75 -27.06
C CYS A 259 4.50 -7.88 -25.83
N MET A 260 3.93 -8.23 -24.67
CA MET A 260 4.03 -7.52 -23.39
C MET A 260 3.51 -6.08 -23.38
N VAL A 261 2.85 -5.62 -24.46
CA VAL A 261 2.19 -4.31 -24.51
C VAL A 261 1.13 -4.21 -23.41
N THR A 262 1.12 -3.05 -22.75
CA THR A 262 0.11 -2.65 -21.77
C THR A 262 -0.72 -1.50 -22.31
N GLN A 263 -2.01 -1.48 -21.98
CA GLN A 263 -2.91 -0.40 -22.32
C GLN A 263 -3.78 -0.08 -21.10
N THR A 264 -3.71 1.15 -20.61
CA THR A 264 -4.50 1.63 -19.47
C THR A 264 -5.61 2.53 -20.00
N LEU A 265 -6.88 2.22 -19.71
CA LEU A 265 -8.03 2.94 -20.25
C LEU A 265 -9.06 3.21 -19.15
N PRO A 266 -9.66 4.41 -19.10
CA PRO A 266 -10.88 4.65 -18.34
C PRO A 266 -11.98 3.66 -18.71
N LEU A 267 -12.89 3.38 -17.77
CA LEU A 267 -14.00 2.46 -18.04
C LEU A 267 -14.90 2.93 -19.20
N ALA A 268 -15.04 4.24 -19.38
CA ALA A 268 -15.80 4.84 -20.48
C ALA A 268 -15.20 4.49 -21.85
N ASP A 269 -13.89 4.27 -21.91
CA ASP A 269 -13.12 4.03 -23.12
C ASP A 269 -12.82 2.54 -23.36
N ARG A 270 -13.46 1.64 -22.59
CA ARG A 270 -13.23 0.19 -22.68
C ARG A 270 -13.58 -0.41 -24.05
N GLN A 271 -14.29 0.27 -24.93
CA GLN A 271 -14.57 -0.24 -26.27
C GLN A 271 -13.43 0.02 -27.27
N GLN A 272 -12.40 0.79 -26.91
CA GLN A 272 -11.24 1.00 -27.77
C GLN A 272 -10.54 -0.33 -28.08
N GLU A 273 -10.08 -0.47 -29.32
CA GLU A 273 -9.32 -1.64 -29.74
C GLU A 273 -7.97 -1.72 -29.02
N PHE A 274 -7.53 -2.95 -28.74
CA PHE A 274 -6.22 -3.18 -28.15
C PHE A 274 -5.16 -3.13 -29.25
N VAL A 275 -4.22 -2.20 -29.12
CA VAL A 275 -3.11 -2.04 -30.08
C VAL A 275 -1.95 -2.94 -29.66
N HIS A 276 -1.63 -3.90 -30.50
CA HIS A 276 -0.48 -4.79 -30.31
C HIS A 276 0.83 -4.15 -30.80
N ALA A 277 1.96 -4.76 -30.47
CA ALA A 277 3.21 -4.49 -31.18
C ALA A 277 3.15 -5.14 -32.57
N ASP A 278 3.92 -4.62 -33.51
CA ASP A 278 3.95 -5.10 -34.90
C ASP A 278 4.17 -6.62 -34.97
N GLY A 279 3.32 -7.29 -35.75
CA GLY A 279 3.37 -8.74 -35.95
C GLY A 279 2.79 -9.59 -34.80
N CYS A 280 2.18 -8.99 -33.78
CA CYS A 280 1.55 -9.75 -32.69
C CYS A 280 0.02 -9.85 -32.83
N GLU A 281 -0.49 -11.09 -32.86
CA GLU A 281 -1.93 -11.42 -32.86
C GLU A 281 -2.36 -12.14 -31.55
N GLY A 282 -1.55 -12.02 -30.49
CA GLY A 282 -1.78 -12.72 -29.23
C GLY A 282 -3.05 -12.24 -28.51
N LYS A 283 -3.67 -13.10 -27.68
CA LYS A 283 -4.80 -12.66 -26.85
C LYS A 283 -4.34 -11.81 -25.68
N TYR A 284 -4.90 -10.62 -25.52
CA TYR A 284 -4.70 -9.82 -24.30
C TYR A 284 -5.56 -10.32 -23.14
N ARG A 285 -5.12 -9.99 -21.93
CA ARG A 285 -5.82 -10.17 -20.66
C ARG A 285 -6.22 -8.79 -20.13
N GLU A 286 -7.29 -8.73 -19.34
CA GLU A 286 -7.79 -7.47 -18.79
C GLU A 286 -7.95 -7.57 -17.27
N ALA A 287 -7.33 -6.62 -16.55
CA ALA A 287 -7.55 -6.39 -15.13
C ALA A 287 -8.46 -5.18 -14.93
N GLY A 288 -9.29 -5.25 -13.90
CA GLY A 288 -10.21 -4.19 -13.51
C GLY A 288 -11.68 -4.62 -13.40
N PRO A 289 -12.58 -3.67 -13.11
CA PRO A 289 -12.25 -2.26 -12.93
C PRO A 289 -11.42 -1.97 -11.68
N LEU A 290 -10.46 -1.06 -11.81
CA LEU A 290 -9.46 -0.70 -10.81
C LEU A 290 -9.08 0.78 -10.93
N TRP A 291 -8.29 1.30 -9.97
CA TRP A 291 -7.79 2.66 -10.03
C TRP A 291 -6.67 2.81 -11.07
N ILE A 292 -6.88 3.67 -12.07
CA ILE A 292 -5.90 3.97 -13.11
C ILE A 292 -5.23 5.33 -12.95
N GLY A 293 -5.69 6.16 -12.00
CA GLY A 293 -5.03 7.42 -11.69
C GLY A 293 -3.75 7.26 -10.87
N ASP A 294 -3.27 8.39 -10.35
CA ASP A 294 -2.06 8.49 -9.54
C ASP A 294 -2.12 7.65 -8.26
N ILE A 295 -1.00 7.03 -7.93
CA ILE A 295 -0.80 6.21 -6.71
C ILE A 295 0.22 6.85 -5.74
N PHE A 296 0.76 8.01 -6.11
CA PHE A 296 1.70 8.83 -5.35
C PHE A 296 1.36 10.31 -5.50
N ASP A 297 1.50 11.06 -4.42
CA ASP A 297 1.43 12.52 -4.38
C ASP A 297 2.84 13.06 -4.18
N MET A 298 3.35 13.83 -5.15
CA MET A 298 4.75 14.29 -5.16
C MET A 298 5.06 15.26 -4.03
N ASP A 299 4.13 16.19 -3.75
CA ASP A 299 4.27 17.15 -2.65
C ASP A 299 4.30 16.45 -1.29
N TYR A 300 3.54 15.37 -1.16
CA TYR A 300 3.53 14.53 0.03
C TYR A 300 4.80 13.68 0.17
N LEU A 301 5.33 13.15 -0.93
CA LEU A 301 6.61 12.42 -0.93
C LEU A 301 7.78 13.31 -0.52
N ALA A 302 7.83 14.55 -0.99
CA ALA A 302 8.85 15.52 -0.55
C ALA A 302 8.80 15.76 0.97
N LYS A 303 7.58 15.84 1.55
CA LYS A 303 7.41 15.94 3.02
C LYS A 303 7.83 14.66 3.72
N ALA A 304 7.60 13.49 3.12
CA ALA A 304 8.03 12.22 3.67
C ALA A 304 9.55 12.10 3.70
N GLU A 305 10.26 12.61 2.69
CA GLU A 305 11.72 12.72 2.69
C GLU A 305 12.22 13.61 3.83
N SER A 306 11.66 14.82 3.98
CA SER A 306 12.01 15.70 5.11
C SER A 306 11.67 15.07 6.47
N SER A 307 10.59 14.30 6.55
CA SER A 307 10.21 13.59 7.78
C SER A 307 11.19 12.47 8.09
N LEU A 308 11.65 11.72 7.09
CA LEU A 308 12.62 10.63 7.27
C LEU A 308 13.94 11.14 7.87
N GLU A 309 14.42 12.30 7.42
CA GLU A 309 15.65 12.92 7.95
C GLU A 309 15.56 13.21 9.46
N LYS A 310 14.38 13.63 9.95
CA LYS A 310 14.15 13.89 11.38
C LYS A 310 14.14 12.63 12.24
N HIS A 311 13.68 11.51 11.68
CA HIS A 311 13.59 10.23 12.39
C HIS A 311 14.92 9.48 12.47
N GLY A 312 15.88 9.79 11.60
CA GLY A 312 17.25 9.27 11.67
C GLY A 312 17.37 7.77 11.35
N THR A 313 18.40 7.13 11.91
CA THR A 313 18.86 5.78 11.53
C THR A 313 18.11 4.61 12.20
N GLU A 314 17.16 4.89 13.08
CA GLU A 314 16.40 3.87 13.82
C GLU A 314 15.30 3.20 12.97
N MET A 315 14.97 3.82 11.84
CA MET A 315 14.05 3.29 10.84
C MET A 315 14.67 2.12 10.07
N HIS A 316 13.81 1.32 9.42
CA HIS A 316 14.24 0.20 8.59
C HIS A 316 15.23 0.70 7.53
N ARG A 317 16.36 0.01 7.37
CA ARG A 317 17.41 0.34 6.39
C ARG A 317 16.94 0.50 4.94
N ARG A 318 15.74 0.01 4.61
CA ARG A 318 15.13 0.10 3.27
C ARG A 318 14.22 1.32 3.12
N ALA A 319 13.79 1.97 4.20
CA ALA A 319 12.87 3.09 4.13
C ALA A 319 13.40 4.25 3.26
N PRO A 320 14.69 4.67 3.36
CA PRO A 320 15.22 5.72 2.48
C PRO A 320 15.16 5.35 1.00
N ASP A 321 15.66 4.16 0.64
CA ASP A 321 15.66 3.66 -0.74
C ASP A 321 14.24 3.51 -1.31
N VAL A 322 13.28 3.09 -0.48
CA VAL A 322 11.87 2.95 -0.88
C VAL A 322 11.24 4.31 -1.14
N ILE A 323 11.40 5.30 -0.26
CA ILE A 323 10.83 6.65 -0.42
C ILE A 323 11.47 7.33 -1.65
N GLN A 324 12.78 7.23 -1.80
CA GLN A 324 13.49 7.78 -2.96
C GLN A 324 12.96 7.19 -4.27
N LYS A 325 12.78 5.87 -4.34
CA LYS A 325 12.20 5.21 -5.53
C LYS A 325 10.78 5.65 -5.81
N MET A 326 9.95 5.85 -4.78
CA MET A 326 8.61 6.41 -4.95
C MET A 326 8.66 7.82 -5.57
N GLY A 327 9.57 8.69 -5.10
CA GLY A 327 9.77 10.03 -5.67
C GLY A 327 10.20 9.99 -7.14
N MET A 328 11.13 9.10 -7.48
CA MET A 328 11.60 8.95 -8.87
C MET A 328 10.50 8.42 -9.79
N GLU A 329 9.66 7.49 -9.33
CA GLU A 329 8.66 6.82 -10.17
C GLU A 329 7.31 7.55 -10.24
N ALA A 330 7.06 8.53 -9.37
CA ALA A 330 5.81 9.30 -9.34
C ALA A 330 5.52 10.03 -10.66
N HIS A 331 6.53 10.41 -11.43
CA HIS A 331 6.35 11.09 -12.72
C HIS A 331 5.96 10.14 -13.88
N LEU A 332 5.91 8.82 -13.64
CA LEU A 332 5.70 7.79 -14.66
C LEU A 332 4.50 6.89 -14.33
N MET A 333 3.55 7.37 -13.53
CA MET A 333 2.40 6.59 -13.07
C MET A 333 1.42 6.17 -14.18
N ASP A 334 1.46 6.85 -15.33
CA ASP A 334 0.71 6.47 -16.54
C ASP A 334 1.18 5.12 -17.11
N TYR A 335 2.43 4.75 -16.85
CA TYR A 335 3.07 3.55 -17.37
C TYR A 335 3.23 2.51 -16.25
N PRO A 336 2.50 1.38 -16.28
CA PRO A 336 2.77 0.25 -15.40
C PRO A 336 4.25 -0.16 -15.49
N TYR A 337 4.84 -0.56 -14.37
CA TYR A 337 6.26 -0.93 -14.39
C TYR A 337 6.52 -2.12 -15.33
N VAL A 338 7.72 -2.14 -15.94
CA VAL A 338 8.21 -3.23 -16.78
C VAL A 338 9.27 -3.99 -16.00
N ASP A 339 9.07 -5.30 -15.81
CA ASP A 339 10.06 -6.17 -15.20
C ASP A 339 11.05 -6.66 -16.27
N LEU A 340 12.31 -6.26 -16.15
CA LEU A 340 13.34 -6.55 -17.16
C LEU A 340 13.66 -8.04 -17.24
N HIS A 341 13.54 -8.78 -16.14
CA HIS A 341 13.73 -10.23 -16.16
C HIS A 341 12.57 -10.90 -16.90
N ALA A 342 11.33 -10.46 -16.67
CA ALA A 342 10.18 -10.98 -17.41
C ALA A 342 10.26 -10.66 -18.91
N VAL A 343 10.81 -9.50 -19.29
CA VAL A 343 11.12 -9.18 -20.70
C VAL A 343 12.16 -10.17 -21.23
N CYS A 344 13.27 -10.35 -20.52
CA CYS A 344 14.33 -11.27 -20.96
C CYS A 344 13.84 -12.71 -21.11
N ASP A 345 13.09 -13.22 -20.14
CA ASP A 345 12.48 -14.55 -20.19
C ASP A 345 11.53 -14.69 -21.39
N ARG A 346 10.76 -13.65 -21.69
CA ARG A 346 9.77 -13.69 -22.78
C ARG A 346 10.42 -13.69 -24.17
N PHE A 347 11.50 -12.93 -24.34
CA PHE A 347 12.19 -12.72 -25.62
C PHE A 347 13.49 -13.54 -25.75
N ASN A 348 13.75 -14.46 -24.82
CA ASN A 348 14.92 -15.33 -24.80
C ASN A 348 16.26 -14.55 -24.80
N LEU A 349 16.33 -13.51 -23.97
CA LEU A 349 17.50 -12.65 -23.77
C LEU A 349 18.15 -12.92 -22.41
N SER A 350 19.42 -12.55 -22.27
CA SER A 350 20.11 -12.56 -20.98
C SER A 350 19.92 -11.23 -20.23
N PRO A 351 19.47 -11.23 -18.96
CA PRO A 351 19.27 -10.00 -18.19
C PRO A 351 20.56 -9.18 -18.00
N PRO A 352 20.67 -7.97 -18.57
CA PRO A 352 21.78 -7.07 -18.27
C PRO A 352 21.56 -6.38 -16.92
N ARG A 353 22.57 -5.63 -16.44
CA ARG A 353 22.39 -4.77 -15.27
C ARG A 353 21.34 -3.69 -15.58
N ASN A 354 20.31 -3.57 -14.74
CA ASN A 354 19.24 -2.57 -14.91
C ASN A 354 19.76 -1.15 -15.15
N VAL A 355 20.84 -0.77 -14.46
CA VAL A 355 21.48 0.55 -14.62
C VAL A 355 21.88 0.82 -16.07
N ARG A 356 22.45 -0.17 -16.77
CA ARG A 356 22.85 -0.03 -18.18
C ARG A 356 21.65 0.14 -19.11
N VAL A 357 20.56 -0.58 -18.86
CA VAL A 357 19.32 -0.44 -19.64
C VAL A 357 18.74 0.96 -19.44
N MET A 358 18.69 1.44 -18.19
CA MET A 358 18.20 2.79 -17.88
C MET A 358 19.09 3.87 -18.50
N GLU A 359 20.42 3.72 -18.48
CA GLU A 359 21.34 4.65 -19.16
C GLU A 359 21.06 4.72 -20.66
N LYS A 360 20.97 3.57 -21.34
CA LYS A 360 20.68 3.52 -22.79
C LYS A 360 19.30 4.05 -23.15
N LEU A 361 18.30 3.86 -22.29
CA LEU A 361 16.97 4.46 -22.46
C LEU A 361 17.05 5.99 -22.39
N ARG A 362 17.81 6.54 -21.43
CA ARG A 362 18.01 8.00 -21.32
C ARG A 362 18.78 8.56 -22.51
N ASP A 363 19.81 7.87 -22.99
CA ASP A 363 20.58 8.24 -24.19
C ASP A 363 19.68 8.38 -25.43
N GLN A 364 18.58 7.62 -25.48
CA GLN A 364 17.57 7.66 -26.56
C GLN A 364 16.41 8.63 -26.29
N GLY A 365 16.47 9.41 -25.21
CA GLY A 365 15.47 10.42 -24.88
C GLY A 365 14.24 9.91 -24.12
N TYR A 366 14.24 8.64 -23.68
CA TYR A 366 13.18 8.12 -22.83
C TYR A 366 13.34 8.56 -21.37
N ILE A 367 12.21 8.78 -20.71
CA ILE A 367 12.16 9.00 -19.27
C ILE A 367 12.12 7.62 -18.61
N VAL A 368 12.98 7.39 -17.62
CA VAL A 368 13.09 6.10 -16.95
C VAL A 368 13.52 6.24 -15.50
N SER A 369 12.85 5.48 -14.64
CA SER A 369 13.16 5.37 -13.21
C SER A 369 13.20 3.90 -12.76
N PRO A 370 13.93 3.58 -11.68
CA PRO A 370 13.63 2.38 -10.91
C PRO A 370 12.24 2.49 -10.28
N THR A 371 11.71 1.37 -9.79
CA THR A 371 10.45 1.32 -9.04
C THR A 371 10.63 0.63 -7.69
N HIS A 372 9.85 1.03 -6.67
CA HIS A 372 9.88 0.34 -5.38
C HIS A 372 9.22 -1.06 -5.45
N PHE A 373 8.39 -1.33 -6.46
CA PHE A 373 7.61 -2.55 -6.57
C PHE A 373 8.48 -3.80 -6.74
N ARG A 374 9.52 -3.73 -7.58
CA ARG A 374 10.47 -4.82 -7.80
C ARG A 374 11.87 -4.30 -8.12
N PRO A 375 12.94 -4.93 -7.57
CA PRO A 375 14.32 -4.56 -7.90
C PRO A 375 14.69 -4.73 -9.37
N THR A 376 14.05 -5.69 -10.05
CA THR A 376 14.24 -6.05 -11.46
C THR A 376 13.45 -5.18 -12.42
N ALA A 377 12.62 -4.26 -11.91
CA ALA A 377 11.69 -3.49 -12.70
C ALA A 377 12.09 -2.02 -12.84
N ILE A 378 11.60 -1.41 -13.92
CA ILE A 378 11.73 0.01 -14.23
C ILE A 378 10.36 0.56 -14.61
N ARG A 379 10.15 1.87 -14.46
CA ARG A 379 9.09 2.59 -15.17
C ARG A 379 9.72 3.38 -16.31
N THR A 380 9.04 3.43 -17.45
CA THR A 380 9.48 4.22 -18.59
C THR A 380 8.33 4.48 -19.55
N ASN A 381 8.42 5.57 -20.32
CA ASN A 381 7.54 5.82 -21.46
C ASN A 381 7.97 5.07 -22.73
N ALA A 382 9.08 4.32 -22.70
CA ALA A 382 9.50 3.46 -23.81
C ALA A 382 8.56 2.26 -23.98
N GLN A 383 8.30 1.89 -25.23
CA GLN A 383 7.58 0.65 -25.52
C GLN A 383 8.48 -0.57 -25.24
N VAL A 384 7.87 -1.73 -24.96
CA VAL A 384 8.62 -2.95 -24.65
C VAL A 384 9.58 -3.33 -25.78
N GLN A 385 9.20 -3.11 -27.04
CA GLN A 385 10.07 -3.44 -28.18
C GLN A 385 11.37 -2.63 -28.17
N GLU A 386 11.33 -1.37 -27.73
CA GLU A 386 12.52 -0.53 -27.59
C GLU A 386 13.42 -1.02 -26.46
N ILE A 387 12.83 -1.50 -25.36
CA ILE A 387 13.57 -2.13 -24.26
C ILE A 387 14.28 -3.40 -24.76
N VAL A 388 13.59 -4.24 -25.54
CA VAL A 388 14.16 -5.45 -26.18
C VAL A 388 15.36 -5.08 -27.05
N ASN A 389 15.18 -4.14 -27.99
CA ASN A 389 16.25 -3.67 -28.89
C ASN A 389 17.47 -3.14 -28.12
N ILE A 390 17.25 -2.42 -27.01
CA ILE A 390 18.33 -1.93 -26.15
C ILE A 390 19.08 -3.08 -25.48
N ILE A 391 18.36 -4.08 -24.96
CA ILE A 391 18.98 -5.23 -24.31
C ILE A 391 19.82 -6.04 -25.30
N GLU A 392 19.34 -6.26 -26.53
CA GLU A 392 20.09 -6.93 -27.59
C GLU A 392 21.40 -6.19 -27.91
N ARG A 393 21.34 -4.87 -28.12
CA ARG A 393 22.54 -4.04 -28.36
C ARG A 393 23.53 -4.05 -27.20
N ILE A 394 23.07 -4.20 -25.96
CA ILE A 394 23.94 -4.31 -24.78
C ILE A 394 24.66 -5.66 -24.77
N GLN A 395 24.07 -6.72 -25.30
CA GLN A 395 24.67 -8.06 -25.35
C GLN A 395 25.68 -8.22 -26.49
N GLU A 396 25.54 -7.44 -27.55
CA GLU A 396 26.48 -7.39 -28.67
C GLU A 396 27.78 -6.62 -28.32
N GLN A 397 27.79 -5.86 -27.21
CA GLN A 397 28.92 -5.07 -26.70
C GLN A 397 29.64 -5.78 -25.55
#